data_AF-A0A962JQD1-F1
#
_entry.id   AF-A0A962JQD1-F1
#
_cell.length_a   1.000
_cell.length_b   1.000
_cell.length_c   1.000
_cell.angle_alpha   90.00
_cell.angle_beta   90.00
_cell.angle_gamma   90.00
#
_symmetry.space_group_name_H-M   'P 1'
#
loop_
_entity.id
_entity.type
_entity.pdbx_description
1 polymer ?
#
loop_
_entity_poly.entity_id
_entity_poly.type
_entity_poly.pdbx_seq_one_letter_code
_entity_poly.pdbx_strand_id
1 'polypeptide(L)' 'MTNIYLVSDLHYEVWGLDGPVKVAPGADIVVIAGDLRGMPQALETCGMTAESTGLPVIFTPGNHE' A
#
# COMPACT_ATOMS: atom_id res chain seq x y z
N MET A 1 -0.86 -15.27 -16.75
CA MET A 1 -0.18 -13.95 -16.82
C MET A 1 -0.31 -13.35 -15.44
N THR A 2 0.78 -12.84 -14.86
CA THR A 2 0.76 -12.27 -13.50
C THR A 2 0.32 -10.82 -13.56
N ASN A 3 -0.64 -10.44 -12.72
CA ASN A 3 -1.19 -9.10 -12.61
C ASN A 3 -0.60 -8.38 -11.39
N ILE A 4 0.15 -7.30 -11.64
CA ILE A 4 0.75 -6.49 -10.59
C ILE A 4 -0.09 -5.23 -10.40
N TYR A 5 -0.56 -4.99 -9.18
CA TYR A 5 -1.23 -3.76 -8.80
C TYR A 5 -0.24 -2.79 -8.17
N LEU A 6 0.04 -1.67 -8.83
CA LEU A 6 1.01 -0.69 -8.39
C LEU A 6 0.33 0.64 -8.04
N VAL A 7 0.68 1.19 -6.89
CA VAL A 7 0.28 2.51 -6.40
C VAL A 7 1.47 3.25 -5.79
N SER A 8 1.40 4.58 -5.77
CA SER A 8 2.46 5.49 -5.29
C SER A 8 1.83 6.82 -4.86
N ASP A 9 2.53 7.60 -4.04
CA ASP A 9 2.18 8.99 -3.72
C ASP A 9 0.75 9.16 -3.20
N LEU A 10 0.30 8.23 -2.35
CA LEU A 10 -1.07 8.21 -1.86
C LEU A 10 -1.36 9.26 -0.78
N HIS A 11 -0.34 9.68 -0.03
CA HIS A 11 -0.39 10.75 0.97
C HIS A 11 -1.61 10.68 1.92
N TYR A 12 -1.79 9.54 2.59
CA TYR A 12 -2.93 9.31 3.50
C TYR A 12 -3.02 10.39 4.59
N GLU A 13 -1.91 10.96 5.02
CA GLU A 13 -1.85 12.08 5.97
C GLU A 13 -2.48 13.37 5.44
N VAL A 14 -2.43 13.61 4.13
CA VAL A 14 -3.04 14.78 3.49
C VAL A 14 -4.56 14.60 3.40
N TRP A 15 -5.01 13.36 3.18
CA TRP A 15 -6.42 13.03 2.97
C TRP A 15 -7.16 12.59 4.23
N GLY A 16 -6.46 12.42 5.36
CA GLY A 16 -7.03 11.87 6.59
C GLY A 16 -7.54 10.44 6.39
N LEU A 17 -6.83 9.64 5.59
CA LEU A 17 -7.17 8.25 5.31
C LEU A 17 -6.45 7.31 6.26
N ASP A 18 -7.12 6.22 6.62
CA ASP A 18 -6.58 5.13 7.41
C ASP A 18 -7.02 3.78 6.81
N GLY A 19 -6.34 2.71 7.21
CA GLY A 19 -6.66 1.34 6.79
C GLY A 19 -5.89 0.87 5.55
N PRO A 20 -6.33 -0.24 4.93
CA PRO A 20 -5.63 -0.86 3.80
C PRO A 20 -5.76 -0.05 2.51
N VAL A 21 -4.83 -0.27 1.58
CA VAL A 21 -4.95 0.17 0.19
C VAL A 21 -6.06 -0.63 -0.49
N LYS A 22 -6.95 0.06 -1.21
CA LYS A 22 -7.98 -0.60 -2.03
C LYS A 22 -7.34 -1.18 -3.29
N VAL A 23 -7.31 -2.51 -3.38
CA VAL A 23 -6.69 -3.24 -4.49
C VAL A 23 -7.74 -3.65 -5.51
N ALA A 24 -7.43 -3.51 -6.80
CA ALA A 24 -8.34 -3.95 -7.86
C ALA A 24 -8.45 -5.49 -7.90
N PRO A 25 -9.62 -6.06 -8.23
CA PRO A 25 -9.79 -7.50 -8.37
C PRO A 25 -8.84 -8.11 -9.40
N GLY A 26 -8.37 -9.33 -9.12
CA GLY A 26 -7.52 -10.09 -10.04
C GLY A 26 -6.04 -9.75 -9.98
N ALA A 27 -5.59 -8.94 -9.01
CA ALA A 27 -4.18 -8.75 -8.71
C ALA A 27 -3.59 -10.01 -8.06
N ASP A 28 -2.34 -10.33 -8.41
CA ASP A 28 -1.56 -11.40 -7.78
C ASP A 28 -0.55 -10.83 -6.77
N ILE A 29 -0.14 -9.57 -6.94
CA ILE A 29 0.85 -8.87 -6.12
C ILE A 29 0.45 -7.40 -6.03
N VAL A 30 0.67 -6.79 -4.85
CA VAL A 30 0.50 -5.36 -4.62
C VAL A 30 1.87 -4.71 -4.42
N VAL A 31 2.12 -3.59 -5.10
CA VAL A 31 3.32 -2.77 -4.95
C VAL A 31 2.89 -1.38 -4.48
N ILE A 32 3.39 -0.97 -3.33
CA ILE A 32 3.20 0.37 -2.75
C ILE A 32 4.55 1.08 -2.83
N ALA A 33 4.67 2.05 -3.73
CA ALA A 33 5.93 2.69 -4.12
C ALA A 33 6.17 4.04 -3.42
N GLY A 34 5.90 4.10 -2.11
CA GLY A 34 6.25 5.24 -1.26
C GLY A 34 5.19 6.33 -1.19
N ASP A 35 5.52 7.35 -0.40
CA ASP A 35 4.72 8.49 -0.03
C ASP A 35 3.28 8.12 0.38
N LEU A 36 3.19 7.10 1.24
CA LEU A 36 1.94 6.65 1.83
C LEU A 36 1.57 7.49 3.06
N ARG A 37 2.49 7.58 4.01
CA ARG A 37 2.47 8.33 5.29
C ARG A 37 3.76 8.01 6.07
N GLY A 38 3.90 8.54 7.29
CA GLY A 38 5.03 8.22 8.18
C GLY A 38 5.29 6.72 8.38
N MET A 39 6.55 6.33 8.55
CA MET A 39 7.06 4.96 8.40
C MET A 39 6.32 3.92 9.27
N PRO A 40 6.10 4.11 10.58
CA PRO A 40 5.39 3.10 11.37
C PRO A 40 3.99 2.84 10.83
N GLN A 41 3.29 3.89 10.41
CA GLN A 41 1.93 3.77 9.95
C GLN A 41 1.84 3.34 8.49
N ALA A 42 2.86 3.62 7.67
CA ALA A 42 2.98 3.05 6.34
C ALA A 42 3.10 1.52 6.41
N LEU A 43 3.93 1.02 7.33
CA LEU A 43 4.06 -0.43 7.58
C LEU A 43 2.76 -1.04 8.10
N GLU A 44 2.04 -0.35 8.98
CA GLU A 44 0.72 -0.78 9.46
C GLU A 44 -0.28 -0.90 8.29
N THR A 45 -0.39 0.11 7.44
CA THR A 45 -1.25 0.06 6.24
C THR A 45 -0.83 -1.08 5.29
N CYS A 46 0.48 -1.32 5.10
CA CYS A 46 0.96 -2.44 4.30
C CYS A 46 0.53 -3.79 4.89
N GLY A 47 0.64 -3.96 6.21
CA GLY A 47 0.16 -5.13 6.93
C GLY A 47 -1.35 -5.34 6.75
N MET A 48 -2.15 -4.31 6.98
CA MET A 48 -3.61 -4.36 6.77
C MET A 48 -3.97 -4.69 5.31
N THR A 49 -3.19 -4.19 4.34
CA THR A 49 -3.40 -4.48 2.92
C THR A 49 -3.12 -5.96 2.63
N ALA A 50 -2.03 -6.51 3.15
CA ALA A 50 -1.70 -7.93 3.01
C ALA A 50 -2.78 -8.82 3.66
N GLU A 51 -3.22 -8.48 4.88
CA GLU A 51 -4.26 -9.22 5.61
C GLU A 51 -5.62 -9.17 4.89
N SER A 52 -6.04 -7.99 4.44
CA SER A 52 -7.35 -7.80 3.80
C SER A 52 -7.46 -8.41 2.41
N THR A 53 -6.35 -8.55 1.68
CA THR A 53 -6.34 -9.10 0.32
C THR A 53 -5.83 -10.53 0.25
N GLY A 54 -5.06 -10.99 1.24
CA GLY A 54 -4.32 -12.25 1.18
C GLY A 54 -3.18 -12.25 0.14
N LEU A 55 -2.86 -11.08 -0.44
CA LEU A 55 -1.84 -10.93 -1.47
C LEU A 55 -0.50 -10.47 -0.86
N PRO A 56 0.63 -10.86 -1.47
CA PRO A 56 1.93 -10.29 -1.11
C PRO A 56 1.95 -8.78 -1.40
N VAL A 57 2.45 -8.01 -0.43
CA VAL A 57 2.66 -6.56 -0.53
C VAL A 57 4.15 -6.29 -0.57
N ILE A 58 4.61 -5.63 -1.63
CA ILE A 58 5.97 -5.08 -1.75
C ILE A 58 5.87 -3.59 -1.45
N PHE A 59 6.54 -3.16 -0.40
CA PHE A 59 6.61 -1.75 -0.01
C PHE A 59 8.01 -1.21 -0.26
N THR A 60 8.09 -0.03 -0.88
CA THR A 60 9.33 0.74 -0.99
C THR A 60 9.07 2.12 -0.38
N PRO A 61 9.84 2.56 0.64
CA PRO A 61 9.62 3.87 1.23
C PRO A 61 10.06 4.99 0.27
N GLY A 62 9.23 6.02 0.18
CA GLY A 62 9.52 7.32 -0.42
C GLY A 62 10.13 8.27 0.61
N ASN A 63 9.99 9.57 0.38
CA ASN A 63 10.60 10.60 1.24
C ASN A 63 9.66 11.12 2.33
N HIS A 64 8.38 10.75 2.31
CA HIS A 64 7.40 11.09 3.35
C HIS A 64 7.18 9.97 4.37
N GLU A 65 7.82 8.81 4.16
CA GLU A 65 7.92 7.71 5.11
C GLU A 65 8.79 8.02 6.33
#